data_AF-A0A5C6U191-F1
#
_entry.id   AF-A0A5C6U191-F1
#
_cell.length_a   1.000
_cell.length_b   1.000
_cell.length_c   1.000
_cell.angle_alpha   90.00
_cell.angle_beta   90.00
_cell.angle_gamma   90.00
#
_symmetry.space_group_name_H-M   'P 1'
#
loop_
_entity.id
_entity.type
_entity.pdbx_description
1 polymer ?
#
loop_
_entity_poly.entity_id
_entity_poly.type
_entity_poly.pdbx_seq_one_letter_code
_entity_poly.pdbx_strand_id
1 'polypeptide(L)'
;MRDLLVGALLAGERRRTLFGLGDGHGMVVDFRTGEIASSLPQAELLARPLQLGVPQRAPADLSWKGATHALQLATVLWGMTHALIDQGVSPRTINGRYQLTQAPEPAVLSRPKMAGLVTAWTQRPMNVGEAAVAGRLSAFEILWFLSTALALGIAVPAADGSVADHVA
;
A
#
# COMPACT_ATOMS: atom_id res chain seq x y z
N MET A 1 8.97 -10.47 -2.20
CA MET A 1 9.66 -9.15 -2.11
C MET A 1 8.66 -8.03 -1.85
N ARG A 2 7.76 -7.73 -2.80
CA ARG A 2 6.62 -6.81 -2.64
C ARG A 2 5.56 -7.24 -1.61
N ASP A 3 5.41 -8.56 -1.45
CA ASP A 3 4.49 -9.17 -0.49
C ASP A 3 4.87 -8.95 0.97
N LEU A 4 6.08 -8.49 1.26
CA LEU A 4 6.58 -8.41 2.64
C LEU A 4 6.16 -7.10 3.31
N LEU A 5 6.29 -5.98 2.59
CA LEU A 5 5.79 -4.68 3.04
C LEU A 5 4.26 -4.61 2.95
N VAL A 6 3.68 -5.07 1.83
CA VAL A 6 2.23 -5.18 1.67
C VAL A 6 1.65 -6.21 2.64
N GLY A 7 2.33 -7.35 2.86
CA GLY A 7 1.91 -8.36 3.83
C GLY A 7 2.03 -7.93 5.28
N ALA A 8 3.08 -7.20 5.68
CA ALA A 8 3.21 -6.64 7.03
C ALA A 8 2.10 -5.61 7.33
N LEU A 9 1.77 -4.80 6.32
CA LEU A 9 0.66 -3.86 6.38
C LEU A 9 -0.70 -4.56 6.45
N LEU A 10 -0.94 -5.56 5.60
CA LEU A 10 -2.16 -6.37 5.62
C LEU A 10 -2.29 -7.21 6.90
N ALA A 11 -1.18 -7.61 7.52
CA ALA A 11 -1.16 -8.30 8.81
C ALA A 11 -1.47 -7.36 9.99
N GLY A 12 -1.67 -6.06 9.74
CA GLY A 12 -2.02 -5.07 10.75
C GLY A 12 -0.94 -4.90 11.81
N GLU A 13 0.32 -5.23 11.51
CA GLU A 13 1.41 -5.09 12.46
C GLU A 13 1.67 -3.60 12.75
N ARG A 14 1.04 -3.07 13.80
CA ARG A 14 1.26 -1.70 14.33
C ARG A 14 2.61 -1.59 15.05
N ARG A 15 3.69 -2.09 14.44
CA ARG A 15 5.02 -2.20 15.04
C ARG A 15 6.03 -1.47 14.18
N ARG A 16 7.12 -1.01 14.79
CA ARG A 16 8.26 -0.46 14.08
C ARG A 16 9.14 -1.62 13.58
N THR A 17 9.44 -1.64 12.29
CA THR A 17 10.13 -2.76 11.64
C THR A 17 11.31 -2.27 10.81
N LEU A 18 12.47 -2.89 11.02
CA LEU A 18 13.68 -2.72 10.22
C LEU A 18 13.67 -3.70 9.06
N PHE A 19 13.91 -3.18 7.85
CA PHE A 19 14.13 -3.94 6.64
C PHE A 19 15.55 -3.67 6.14
N GLY A 20 16.33 -4.73 5.87
CA GLY A 20 17.56 -4.59 5.09
C GLY A 20 17.25 -4.36 3.60
N LEU A 21 18.05 -3.57 2.91
CA LEU A 21 17.86 -3.25 1.47
C LEU A 21 18.98 -3.81 0.58
N GLY A 22 19.91 -4.59 1.14
CA GLY A 22 21.14 -5.02 0.48
C GLY A 22 22.26 -3.99 0.61
N ASP A 23 23.50 -4.38 0.32
CA ASP A 23 24.69 -3.52 0.29
C ASP A 23 24.91 -2.66 1.55
N GLY A 24 24.48 -3.15 2.72
CA GLY A 24 24.55 -2.41 3.99
C GLY A 24 23.49 -1.31 4.16
N HIS A 25 22.59 -1.15 3.20
CA HIS A 25 21.45 -0.24 3.29
C HIS A 25 20.29 -0.85 4.06
N GLY A 26 19.44 0.02 4.60
CA GLY A 26 18.28 -0.36 5.38
C GLY A 26 17.19 0.70 5.33
N MET A 27 16.03 0.33 5.85
CA MET A 27 15.00 1.29 6.22
C MET A 27 14.29 0.81 7.46
N VAL A 28 13.88 1.75 8.30
CA VAL A 28 12.99 1.49 9.42
C VAL A 28 11.63 2.10 9.08
N VAL A 29 10.60 1.28 9.13
CA VAL A 29 9.21 1.68 8.88
C VAL A 29 8.47 1.68 10.21
N ASP A 30 7.87 2.82 10.57
CA ASP A 30 6.89 2.90 11.64
C ASP A 30 5.48 2.80 11.02
N PHE A 31 4.87 1.62 11.11
CA PHE A 31 3.53 1.38 10.56
C PHE A 31 2.42 2.10 11.32
N ARG A 32 2.69 2.65 12.51
CA ARG A 32 1.72 3.44 13.28
C ARG A 32 1.68 4.89 12.79
N THR A 33 2.84 5.49 12.54
CA THR A 33 2.92 6.89 12.07
C THR A 33 2.93 7.01 10.56
N GLY A 34 3.26 5.93 9.83
CA GLY A 34 3.48 5.96 8.39
C GLY A 34 4.84 6.51 7.99
N GLU A 35 5.75 6.73 8.94
CA GLU A 35 7.07 7.29 8.69
C GLU A 35 8.09 6.21 8.32
N ILE A 36 9.00 6.55 7.40
CA ILE A 36 10.13 5.71 7.01
C ILE A 36 11.41 6.50 7.22
N ALA A 37 12.33 5.92 7.99
CA ALA A 37 13.72 6.37 8.09
C ALA A 37 14.59 5.48 7.19
N SER A 38 15.13 6.03 6.10
CA SER A 38 15.83 5.28 5.04
C SER A 38 17.26 5.78 4.81
N SER A 39 18.18 4.89 4.45
CA SER A 39 19.52 5.28 3.97
C SER A 39 19.51 5.72 2.52
N LEU A 40 18.46 5.37 1.79
CA LEU A 40 18.31 5.66 0.37
C LEU A 40 17.19 6.70 0.16
N PRO A 41 17.33 7.62 -0.81
CA PRO A 41 16.25 8.52 -1.20
C PRO A 41 15.13 7.74 -1.90
N GLN A 42 13.92 8.30 -1.92
CA GLN A 42 12.74 7.67 -2.53
C GLN A 42 12.99 7.26 -3.99
N ALA A 43 13.62 8.11 -4.80
CA ALA A 43 13.86 7.82 -6.21
C ALA A 43 14.65 6.51 -6.40
N GLU A 44 15.64 6.26 -5.54
CA GLU A 44 16.46 5.05 -5.60
C GLU A 44 15.68 3.81 -5.12
N LEU A 45 14.87 3.95 -4.06
CA LEU A 45 13.99 2.87 -3.60
C LEU A 45 13.01 2.42 -4.69
N LEU A 46 12.55 3.34 -5.54
CA LEU A 46 11.61 3.04 -6.62
C LEU A 46 12.30 2.51 -7.89
N ALA A 47 13.55 2.87 -8.12
CA ALA A 47 14.32 2.47 -9.30
C ALA A 47 14.95 1.07 -9.18
N ARG A 48 15.23 0.60 -7.96
CA ARG A 48 15.94 -0.66 -7.72
C ARG A 48 14.97 -1.82 -7.50
N PRO A 49 15.29 -3.04 -7.97
CA PRO A 49 14.63 -4.26 -7.49
C PRO A 49 15.09 -4.53 -6.04
N LEU A 50 14.50 -3.83 -5.08
CA LEU A 50 14.89 -3.88 -3.67
C LEU A 50 14.69 -5.27 -3.08
N GLN A 51 15.79 -5.97 -2.79
CA GLN A 51 15.74 -7.19 -1.99
C GLN A 51 15.58 -6.82 -0.52
N LEU A 52 14.33 -6.86 -0.05
CA LEU A 52 14.06 -6.71 1.37
C LEU A 52 14.62 -7.91 2.13
N GLY A 53 15.53 -7.63 3.06
CA GLY A 53 15.97 -8.62 4.05
C GLY A 53 14.81 -9.04 4.96
N VAL A 54 15.06 -10.08 5.76
CA VAL A 54 14.08 -10.56 6.75
C VAL A 54 13.69 -9.40 7.67
N PRO A 55 12.38 -9.13 7.87
CA PRO A 55 11.92 -8.05 8.73
C PRO A 55 12.35 -8.31 10.17
N GLN A 56 12.91 -7.31 10.82
CA GLN A 56 13.31 -7.38 12.22
C GLN A 56 12.55 -6.33 13.01
N ARG A 57 12.08 -6.69 14.21
CA ARG A 57 11.43 -5.72 15.09
C ARG A 57 12.45 -4.66 15.52
N ALA A 58 12.12 -3.39 15.32
CA ALA A 58 12.95 -2.28 15.74
C ALA A 58 12.46 -1.70 17.09
N PRO A 59 13.36 -1.40 18.03
CA PRO A 59 13.02 -0.65 19.24
C PRO A 59 12.46 0.75 18.92
N ALA A 60 11.61 1.28 19.80
CA ALA A 60 11.00 2.61 19.61
C ALA A 60 12.04 3.74 19.64
N ASP A 61 13.11 3.57 20.41
CA ASP A 61 14.23 4.49 20.61
C ASP A 61 15.37 4.29 19.61
N LEU A 62 15.25 3.33 18.68
CA LEU A 62 16.29 3.08 17.69
C LEU A 62 16.45 4.30 16.76
N SER A 63 17.39 5.17 17.06
CA SER A 63 17.90 6.15 16.10
C SER A 63 18.84 5.41 15.15
N TRP A 64 18.32 4.99 14.00
CA TRP A 64 19.14 4.28 13.04
C TRP A 64 20.15 5.25 12.42
N LYS A 65 21.43 5.12 12.79
CA LYS A 65 22.51 6.03 12.38
C LYS A 65 22.72 6.13 10.86
N GLY A 66 22.20 5.17 10.08
CA GLY A 66 22.24 5.18 8.62
C GLY A 66 21.06 5.90 7.95
N ALA A 67 20.06 6.35 8.72
CA ALA A 67 18.92 7.08 8.19
C ALA A 67 19.33 8.50 7.77
N THR A 68 19.38 8.74 6.47
CA THR A 68 19.69 10.05 5.89
C THR A 68 18.46 10.72 5.29
N HIS A 69 17.38 9.95 5.11
CA HIS A 69 16.14 10.40 4.48
C HIS A 69 14.93 10.04 5.34
N ALA A 70 14.05 11.01 5.55
CA ALA A 70 12.71 10.81 6.12
C ALA A 70 11.69 10.78 4.97
N LEU A 71 10.97 9.67 4.84
CA LEU A 71 10.01 9.42 3.77
C LEU A 71 8.64 9.05 4.36
N GLN A 72 7.60 9.18 3.54
CA GLN A 72 6.24 8.79 3.90
C GLN A 72 5.88 7.46 3.25
N LEU A 73 5.35 6.53 4.04
CA LEU A 73 5.00 5.17 3.62
C LEU A 73 3.96 5.18 2.50
N ALA A 74 2.93 6.02 2.62
CA ALA A 74 1.94 6.21 1.57
C ALA A 74 2.61 6.58 0.24
N THR A 75 3.46 7.60 0.24
CA THR A 75 4.17 8.06 -0.96
C THR A 75 5.04 6.97 -1.57
N VAL A 76 5.78 6.22 -0.76
CA VAL A 76 6.63 5.11 -1.23
C VAL A 76 5.79 3.98 -1.83
N LEU A 77 4.71 3.56 -1.17
CA LEU A 77 3.88 2.46 -1.68
C LEU A 77 3.14 2.85 -2.96
N TRP A 78 2.63 4.07 -3.07
CA TRP A 78 2.01 4.55 -4.31
C TRP A 78 3.04 4.65 -5.44
N GLY A 79 4.24 5.15 -5.16
CA GLY A 79 5.36 5.13 -6.11
C GLY A 79 5.70 3.71 -6.60
N MET A 80 5.79 2.74 -5.68
CA MET A 80 6.02 1.34 -6.03
C MET A 80 4.87 0.79 -6.88
N THR A 81 3.64 1.13 -6.53
CA THR A 81 2.43 0.73 -7.29
C THR A 81 2.55 1.12 -8.75
N HIS A 82 2.94 2.38 -9.01
CA HIS A 82 3.14 2.87 -10.37
C HIS A 82 4.28 2.17 -11.09
N ALA A 83 5.47 2.10 -10.46
CA ALA A 83 6.63 1.45 -11.06
C ALA A 83 6.34 0.00 -11.49
N LEU A 84 5.54 -0.70 -10.71
CA LEU A 84 5.25 -2.10 -10.96
C LEU A 84 4.11 -2.32 -11.95
N ILE A 85 3.18 -1.37 -12.05
CA ILE A 85 2.24 -1.33 -13.18
C ILE A 85 3.03 -1.14 -14.48
N ASP A 86 4.00 -0.21 -14.48
CA ASP A 86 4.81 0.11 -15.67
C ASP A 86 5.74 -1.05 -16.06
N GLN A 87 6.22 -1.82 -15.10
CA GLN A 87 7.00 -3.05 -15.32
C GLN A 87 6.12 -4.26 -15.73
N GLY A 88 4.79 -4.13 -15.76
CA GLY A 88 3.89 -5.23 -16.10
C GLY A 88 3.85 -6.37 -15.08
N VAL A 89 4.24 -6.10 -13.83
CA VAL A 89 4.26 -7.14 -12.78
C VAL A 89 2.84 -7.51 -12.40
N SER A 90 2.50 -8.80 -12.52
CA SER A 90 1.16 -9.31 -12.22
C SER A 90 0.77 -9.14 -10.74
N PRO A 91 -0.37 -8.48 -10.44
CA PRO A 91 -0.90 -8.41 -9.09
C PRO A 91 -1.45 -9.74 -8.61
N ARG A 92 -1.52 -9.89 -7.29
CA ARG A 92 -2.30 -10.97 -6.68
C ARG A 92 -3.77 -10.76 -6.98
N THR A 93 -4.50 -11.84 -7.20
CA THR A 93 -5.96 -11.79 -7.34
C THR A 93 -6.60 -11.38 -6.02
N ILE A 94 -7.50 -10.41 -6.07
CA ILE A 94 -8.31 -9.96 -4.94
C ILE A 94 -9.78 -10.12 -5.34
N ASN A 95 -10.53 -10.89 -4.55
CA ASN A 95 -11.93 -11.22 -4.80
C ASN A 95 -12.84 -10.54 -3.77
N GLY A 96 -14.08 -10.23 -4.18
CA GLY A 96 -15.08 -9.61 -3.32
C GLY A 96 -15.28 -8.12 -3.61
N ARG A 97 -16.12 -7.49 -2.78
CA ARG A 97 -16.39 -6.04 -2.85
C ARG A 97 -15.62 -5.34 -1.74
N TYR A 98 -15.10 -4.17 -2.07
CA TYR A 98 -14.31 -3.35 -1.16
C TYR A 98 -14.85 -1.93 -1.13
N GLN A 99 -14.73 -1.29 0.01
CA GLN A 99 -15.08 0.11 0.22
C GLN A 99 -13.81 0.91 0.50
N LEU A 100 -13.64 2.06 -0.17
CA LEU A 100 -12.64 3.04 0.27
C LEU A 100 -13.22 3.83 1.46
N THR A 101 -12.56 3.76 2.61
CA THR A 101 -12.97 4.47 3.83
C THR A 101 -12.48 5.92 3.85
N GLN A 102 -11.44 6.22 3.07
CA GLN A 102 -10.88 7.56 2.90
C GLN A 102 -10.33 7.73 1.48
N ALA A 103 -10.19 8.98 1.03
CA ALA A 103 -9.54 9.28 -0.23
C ALA A 103 -8.00 9.26 -0.05
N PRO A 104 -7.23 8.60 -0.92
CA PRO A 104 -5.77 8.79 -0.95
C PRO A 104 -5.44 10.26 -1.23
N GLU A 105 -4.28 10.72 -0.75
CA GLU A 105 -3.85 12.09 -1.00
C GLU A 105 -3.75 12.39 -2.51
N PRO A 106 -4.14 13.58 -2.98
CA PRO A 106 -4.10 13.91 -4.40
C PRO A 106 -2.69 13.78 -5.02
N ALA A 107 -1.65 14.10 -4.24
CA ALA A 107 -0.26 14.04 -4.68
C ALA A 107 0.20 12.62 -5.06
N VAL A 108 -0.41 11.58 -4.48
CA VAL A 108 -0.09 10.18 -4.80
C VAL A 108 -0.92 9.64 -5.96
N LEU A 109 -1.99 10.33 -6.36
CA LEU A 109 -2.85 10.00 -7.50
C LEU A 109 -2.25 10.56 -8.79
N SER A 110 -1.07 10.07 -9.16
CA SER A 110 -0.32 10.59 -10.33
C SER A 110 -0.95 10.21 -11.69
N ARG A 111 -1.86 9.22 -11.71
CA ARG A 111 -2.50 8.73 -12.94
C ARG A 111 -3.79 9.49 -13.26
N PRO A 112 -3.99 9.92 -14.52
CA PRO A 112 -5.26 10.47 -14.98
C PRO A 112 -6.42 9.53 -14.67
N LYS A 113 -7.60 10.08 -14.37
CA LYS A 113 -8.85 9.36 -14.04
C LYS A 113 -8.90 8.67 -12.66
N MET A 114 -7.76 8.55 -11.96
CA MET A 114 -7.74 7.95 -10.62
C MET A 114 -8.56 8.77 -9.61
N ALA A 115 -8.57 10.10 -9.74
CA ALA A 115 -9.40 10.97 -8.89
C ALA A 115 -10.91 10.67 -9.04
N GLY A 116 -11.38 10.46 -10.27
CA GLY A 116 -12.79 10.11 -10.54
C GLY A 116 -13.16 8.73 -9.99
N LEU A 117 -12.25 7.75 -10.13
CA LEU A 117 -12.40 6.44 -9.50
C LEU A 117 -12.52 6.55 -7.98
N VAL A 118 -11.60 7.27 -7.33
CA VAL A 118 -11.57 7.43 -5.87
C VAL A 118 -12.89 8.01 -5.38
N THR A 119 -13.39 9.06 -6.01
CA THR A 119 -14.69 9.66 -5.66
C THR A 119 -15.83 8.66 -5.80
N ALA A 120 -15.86 7.86 -6.87
CA ALA A 120 -16.91 6.85 -7.04
C ALA A 120 -16.80 5.72 -6.00
N TRP A 121 -15.58 5.32 -5.63
CA TRP A 121 -15.31 4.18 -4.75
C TRP A 121 -15.35 4.51 -3.26
N THR A 122 -15.28 5.80 -2.90
CA THR A 122 -15.63 6.25 -1.54
C THR A 122 -17.14 6.32 -1.33
N GLN A 123 -17.94 6.44 -2.39
CA GLN A 123 -19.41 6.54 -2.29
C GLN A 123 -20.10 5.18 -2.05
N ARG A 124 -19.52 4.09 -2.57
CA ARG A 124 -20.12 2.75 -2.44
C ARG A 124 -19.09 1.63 -2.57
N PRO A 125 -19.39 0.43 -2.04
CA PRO A 125 -18.56 -0.73 -2.27
C PRO A 125 -18.50 -1.09 -3.75
N MET A 126 -17.34 -1.48 -4.25
CA MET A 126 -17.16 -1.98 -5.61
C MET A 126 -16.20 -3.19 -5.62
N ASN A 127 -16.44 -4.12 -6.54
CA ASN A 127 -15.45 -5.11 -6.93
C ASN A 127 -14.47 -4.54 -7.99
N VAL A 128 -13.42 -5.30 -8.30
CA VAL A 128 -12.38 -4.90 -9.27
C VAL A 128 -12.96 -4.55 -10.64
N GLY A 129 -13.95 -5.31 -11.12
CA GLY A 129 -14.58 -5.07 -12.44
C GLY A 129 -15.39 -3.78 -12.48
N GLU A 130 -16.21 -3.52 -11.46
CA GLU A 130 -16.98 -2.27 -11.35
C GLU A 130 -16.07 -1.05 -11.24
N ALA A 131 -15.01 -1.15 -10.44
CA ALA A 131 -14.00 -0.10 -10.30
C ALA A 131 -13.24 0.15 -11.62
N ALA A 132 -12.91 -0.90 -12.38
CA ALA A 132 -12.28 -0.78 -13.69
C ALA A 132 -13.17 0.00 -14.67
N VAL A 133 -14.47 -0.31 -14.70
CA VAL A 133 -15.45 0.41 -15.52
C VAL A 133 -15.60 1.87 -15.08
N ALA A 134 -15.75 2.12 -13.77
CA ALA A 134 -15.91 3.47 -13.23
C ALA A 134 -14.68 4.36 -13.48
N GLY A 135 -13.48 3.81 -13.29
CA GLY A 135 -12.21 4.53 -13.52
C GLY A 135 -11.78 4.59 -14.99
N ARG A 136 -12.40 3.80 -15.88
CA ARG A 136 -11.90 3.52 -17.24
C ARG A 136 -10.42 3.14 -17.22
N LEU A 137 -10.07 2.25 -16.30
CA LEU A 137 -8.74 1.67 -16.08
C LEU A 137 -8.81 0.16 -16.32
N SER A 138 -7.64 -0.45 -16.52
CA SER A 138 -7.57 -1.91 -16.61
C SER A 138 -7.81 -2.57 -15.24
N ALA A 139 -8.38 -3.79 -15.22
CA ALA A 139 -8.49 -4.57 -13.98
C ALA A 139 -7.13 -4.78 -13.30
N PHE A 140 -6.06 -4.85 -14.10
CA PHE A 140 -4.68 -4.91 -13.64
C PHE A 140 -4.28 -3.69 -12.78
N GLU A 141 -4.57 -2.48 -13.26
CA GLU A 141 -4.31 -1.24 -12.50
C GLU A 141 -5.17 -1.16 -11.24
N ILE A 142 -6.43 -1.57 -11.31
CA ILE A 142 -7.34 -1.58 -10.16
C ILE A 142 -6.86 -2.55 -9.08
N LEU A 143 -6.39 -3.75 -9.44
CA LEU A 143 -5.84 -4.70 -8.48
C LEU A 143 -4.63 -4.14 -7.75
N TRP A 144 -3.76 -3.42 -8.47
CA TRP A 144 -2.62 -2.75 -7.85
C TRP A 144 -3.02 -1.61 -6.94
N PHE A 145 -3.96 -0.77 -7.40
CA PHE A 145 -4.54 0.29 -6.58
C PHE A 145 -5.16 -0.27 -5.29
N LEU A 146 -5.97 -1.31 -5.41
CA LEU A 146 -6.67 -1.94 -4.29
C LEU A 146 -5.69 -2.60 -3.32
N SER A 147 -4.66 -3.29 -3.82
CA SER A 147 -3.61 -3.88 -2.98
C SER A 147 -2.94 -2.82 -2.09
N THR A 148 -2.64 -1.65 -2.66
CA THR A 148 -2.00 -0.55 -1.95
C THR A 148 -2.96 0.14 -1.00
N ALA A 149 -4.21 0.36 -1.40
CA ALA A 149 -5.24 0.92 -0.54
C ALA A 149 -5.52 0.02 0.67
N LEU A 150 -5.57 -1.31 0.49
CA LEU A 150 -5.71 -2.27 1.59
C LEU A 150 -4.51 -2.24 2.53
N ALA A 151 -3.30 -2.21 1.97
CA ALA A 151 -2.08 -2.10 2.77
C ALA A 151 -2.08 -0.82 3.62
N LEU A 152 -2.53 0.30 3.08
CA LEU A 152 -2.60 1.57 3.81
C LEU A 152 -3.82 1.68 4.75
N GLY A 153 -4.67 0.65 4.83
CA GLY A 153 -5.93 0.72 5.59
C GLY A 153 -6.94 1.74 5.04
N ILE A 154 -6.76 2.14 3.78
CA ILE A 154 -7.65 3.04 3.03
C ILE A 154 -8.84 2.28 2.45
N ALA A 155 -8.67 0.99 2.18
CA ALA A 155 -9.73 0.10 1.74
C ALA A 155 -10.05 -0.95 2.81
N VAL A 156 -11.30 -1.38 2.86
CA VAL A 156 -11.76 -2.50 3.69
C VAL A 156 -12.67 -3.41 2.87
N PRO A 157 -12.74 -4.72 3.18
CA PRO A 157 -13.80 -5.57 2.66
C PRO A 157 -15.16 -4.97 3.02
N ALA A 158 -16.07 -4.89 2.05
CA ALA A 158 -17.43 -4.53 2.36
C ALA A 158 -18.05 -5.70 3.13
N ALA A 159 -18.71 -5.40 4.25
CA ALA A 159 -19.52 -6.41 4.91
C ALA A 159 -20.58 -6.86 3.90
N ASP A 160 -20.57 -8.15 3.54
CA ASP A 160 -21.74 -8.74 2.94
C ASP A 160 -22.86 -8.51 3.95
N GLY A 161 -23.96 -7.91 3.51
CA GLY A 161 -25.16 -7.71 4.33
C GLY A 161 -25.79 -9.06 4.69
N SER A 162 -25.10 -9.87 5.47
CA SER A 162 -25.63 -10.98 6.22
C SER A 162 -26.20 -10.38 7.48
N VAL A 163 -27.50 -10.10 7.42
CA VAL A 163 -28.35 -9.72 8.53
C VAL A 163 -28.00 -10.53 9.78
N ALA A 164 -27.82 -9.82 10.88
CA ALA A 164 -27.91 -10.38 12.22
C ALA A 164 -29.29 -10.99 12.40
N ASP A 165 -29.40 -12.31 12.24
CA ASP A 165 -30.47 -13.11 12.85
C ASP A 165 -29.82 -14.11 13.80
N HIS A 166 -29.48 -13.61 14.99
CA HIS A 166 -29.52 -14.40 16.22
C HIS A 166 -30.16 -13.50 17.28
N VAL A 167 -31.49 -13.44 17.23
CA VAL A 167 -32.34 -13.03 18.35
C VAL A 167 -33.09 -14.27 18.82
N ALA A 168 -32.90 -14.55 20.11
CA ALA A 168 -33.58 -15.49 21.00
C ALA A 168 -33.31 -16.98 20.82
#